data_AF-F0R4W5-F1
#
_entry.id   AF-F0R4W5-F1
#
_cell.length_a   1.000
_cell.length_b   1.000
_cell.length_c   1.000
_cell.angle_alpha   90.00
_cell.angle_beta   90.00
_cell.angle_gamma   90.00
#
_symmetry.space_group_name_H-M   'P 1'
#
loop_
_entity.id
_entity.type
_entity.pdbx_description
1 polymer ?
#
loop_
_entity_poly.entity_id
_entity_poly.type
_entity_poly.pdbx_seq_one_letter_code
_entity_poly.pdbx_strand_id
1 'polypeptide(L)'
;MSTIDKITRLTQQNAEFDMELRKRLNVASANSVLLGDERINQIYEYCIEEIIRKQAEEFYKDFPLQSIKDTLIGDFIRMESFRRKDNFRDFCLALYQQIEYMTNKLCEEGSDLSYIAEKMWGCPAYLSKGKSSIGDRYDDGYTIAELLFYPNASEKASISLHEQYAIDKINTIVYFLGYKAMLKFSDNTSFREIKYLLKGIYQCRNMNHRGSSQSQWQNDIIAKIIPLESLYYFKFLGVLAQYVEYIKEGCRYIPELKKYSDSIEK
;
A
#
# COMPACT_ATOMS: atom_id res chain seq x y z
N MET A 1 6.53 53.28 40.27
CA MET A 1 6.78 51.83 40.20
C MET A 1 5.66 51.14 40.95
N SER A 2 4.81 50.42 40.22
CA SER A 2 3.63 49.77 40.77
C SER A 2 4.01 48.68 41.76
N THR A 3 3.13 48.37 42.71
CA THR A 3 3.29 47.22 43.62
C THR A 3 3.48 45.92 42.84
N ILE A 4 2.83 45.79 41.69
CA ILE A 4 2.99 44.64 40.78
C ILE A 4 4.42 44.57 40.24
N ASP A 5 5.01 45.69 39.80
CA ASP A 5 6.38 45.71 39.27
C ASP A 5 7.41 45.25 40.31
N LYS A 6 7.17 45.55 41.59
CA LYS A 6 8.03 45.11 42.70
C LYS A 6 7.90 43.60 42.93
N ILE A 7 6.68 43.08 42.89
CA ILE A 7 6.41 41.64 43.03
C ILE A 7 7.10 40.88 41.88
N THR A 8 6.97 41.37 40.64
CA THR A 8 7.62 40.75 39.46
C THR A 8 9.15 40.72 39.57
N ARG A 9 9.78 41.78 40.09
CA ARG A 9 11.22 41.79 40.34
C ARG A 9 11.64 40.77 41.41
N LEU A 10 10.87 40.66 42.48
CA LEU A 10 11.14 39.70 43.57
C LEU A 10 11.03 38.25 43.09
N THR A 11 10.05 37.93 42.25
CA THR A 11 9.92 36.58 41.64
C THR A 11 11.08 36.23 40.72
N GLN A 12 11.74 37.21 40.09
CA GLN A 12 12.90 36.97 39.22
C GLN A 12 14.21 36.82 40.01
N GLN A 13 14.29 37.41 41.21
CA GLN A 13 15.50 37.41 42.04
C GLN A 13 15.56 36.26 43.04
N ASN A 14 14.41 35.68 43.40
CA ASN A 14 14.32 34.62 44.40
C ASN A 14 13.35 33.51 43.94
N ALA A 15 13.92 32.36 43.58
CA ALA A 15 13.17 31.19 43.11
C ALA A 15 12.26 30.56 44.19
N GLU A 16 12.66 30.62 45.46
CA GLU A 16 11.85 30.13 46.58
C GLU A 16 10.60 31.00 46.78
N PHE A 17 10.77 32.32 46.67
CA PHE A 17 9.67 33.28 46.72
C PHE A 17 8.68 33.09 45.56
N ASP A 18 9.18 32.89 44.33
CA ASP A 18 8.32 32.59 43.17
C ASP A 18 7.51 31.31 43.37
N MET A 19 8.15 30.25 43.87
CA MET A 19 7.50 28.96 44.11
C MET A 19 6.41 29.04 45.19
N GLU A 20 6.70 29.66 46.33
CA GLU A 20 5.73 29.78 47.44
C GLU A 20 4.58 30.74 47.08
N LEU A 21 4.86 31.81 46.32
CA LEU A 21 3.84 32.71 45.80
C LEU A 21 2.88 31.99 44.85
N ARG A 22 3.39 31.19 43.90
CA ARG A 22 2.57 30.38 42.99
C ARG A 22 1.71 29.35 43.73
N LYS A 23 2.30 28.69 44.74
CA LYS A 23 1.58 27.74 45.60
C LYS A 23 0.43 28.41 46.36
N ARG A 24 0.67 29.58 46.92
CA ARG A 24 -0.35 30.34 47.68
C ARG A 24 -1.45 30.92 46.80
N LEU A 25 -1.12 31.27 45.55
CA LEU A 25 -2.07 31.74 44.55
C LEU A 25 -2.76 30.59 43.78
N ASN A 26 -2.43 29.34 44.09
CA ASN A 26 -2.94 28.15 43.40
C ASN A 26 -2.68 28.17 41.87
N VAL A 27 -1.59 28.83 41.45
CA VAL A 27 -1.20 28.95 40.05
C VAL A 27 -0.27 27.78 39.73
N ALA A 28 -0.73 26.85 38.90
CA ALA A 28 0.04 25.68 38.50
C ALA A 28 1.34 26.10 37.78
N SER A 29 2.44 25.41 38.10
CA SER A 29 3.76 25.60 37.46
C SER A 29 3.64 25.55 35.92
N ALA A 30 4.47 26.29 35.19
CA ALA A 30 4.52 26.23 33.73
C ALA A 30 4.78 24.80 33.19
N ASN A 31 5.37 23.92 34.00
CA ASN A 31 5.53 22.49 33.68
C ASN A 31 4.19 21.72 33.64
N SER A 32 3.15 22.21 34.30
CA SER A 32 1.80 21.63 34.21
C SER A 32 1.12 21.90 32.86
N VAL A 33 1.54 22.96 32.16
CA VAL A 33 1.04 23.31 30.82
C VAL A 33 1.62 22.36 29.78
N LEU A 34 2.92 22.04 29.85
CA LEU A 34 3.58 21.05 28.98
C LEU A 34 3.02 19.63 29.17
N LEU A 35 2.79 19.20 30.42
CA LEU A 35 2.13 17.93 30.72
C LEU A 35 0.64 17.91 30.32
N GLY A 36 0.00 19.07 30.25
CA GLY A 36 -1.35 19.22 29.70
C GLY A 36 -1.34 19.00 28.19
N ASP A 37 -0.38 19.60 27.50
CA ASP A 37 -0.23 19.54 26.04
C ASP A 37 0.09 18.11 25.55
N GLU A 38 1.01 17.39 26.20
CA GLU A 38 1.30 15.99 25.84
C GLU A 38 0.11 15.05 26.05
N ARG A 39 -0.61 15.19 27.17
CA ARG A 39 -1.83 14.39 27.43
C ARG A 39 -2.93 14.72 26.44
N ILE A 40 -3.09 15.99 26.08
CA ILE A 40 -4.06 16.43 25.08
C ILE A 40 -3.69 15.87 23.69
N ASN A 41 -2.41 15.89 23.31
CA ASN A 41 -1.92 15.29 22.07
C ASN A 41 -2.12 13.77 22.04
N GLN A 42 -1.92 13.07 23.16
CA GLN A 42 -2.22 11.64 23.28
C GLN A 42 -3.71 11.34 23.12
N ILE A 43 -4.58 12.16 23.70
CA ILE A 43 -6.03 12.04 23.54
C ILE A 43 -6.42 12.27 22.08
N TYR A 44 -5.88 13.30 21.42
CA TYR A 44 -6.14 13.56 20.01
C TYR A 44 -5.67 12.41 19.11
N GLU A 45 -4.45 11.90 19.31
CA GLU A 45 -3.96 10.75 18.53
C GLU A 45 -4.81 9.50 18.78
N TYR A 46 -5.26 9.26 20.02
CA TYR A 46 -6.17 8.17 20.32
C TYR A 46 -7.51 8.32 19.59
N CYS A 47 -8.13 9.50 19.63
CA CYS A 47 -9.37 9.78 18.90
C CYS A 47 -9.20 9.64 17.37
N ILE A 48 -8.06 10.05 16.83
CA ILE A 48 -7.75 9.90 15.41
C ILE A 48 -7.55 8.42 15.06
N GLU A 49 -6.85 7.66 15.89
CA GLU A 49 -6.64 6.23 15.68
C GLU A 49 -7.98 5.47 15.64
N GLU A 50 -8.91 5.76 16.54
CA GLU A 50 -10.26 5.17 16.54
C GLU A 50 -11.01 5.44 15.23
N ILE A 51 -10.92 6.67 14.70
CA ILE A 51 -11.53 7.02 13.40
C ILE A 51 -10.88 6.21 12.27
N ILE A 52 -9.56 6.10 12.27
CA ILE A 52 -8.81 5.39 11.21
C ILE A 52 -9.06 3.89 11.30
N ARG A 53 -9.16 3.32 12.51
CA ARG A 53 -9.52 1.93 12.71
C ARG A 53 -10.88 1.62 12.08
N LYS A 54 -11.88 2.46 12.34
CA LYS A 54 -13.20 2.33 11.69
C LYS A 54 -13.10 2.43 10.17
N GLN A 55 -12.31 3.37 9.64
CA GLN A 55 -12.08 3.49 8.19
C GLN A 55 -11.40 2.24 7.61
N ALA A 56 -10.43 1.66 8.31
CA ALA A 56 -9.74 0.44 7.90
C ALA A 56 -10.68 -0.78 7.91
N GLU A 57 -11.51 -0.90 8.95
CA GLU A 57 -12.54 -1.93 9.05
C GLU A 57 -13.56 -1.84 7.91
N GLU A 58 -13.98 -0.62 7.55
CA GLU A 58 -14.86 -0.35 6.41
C GLU A 58 -14.16 -0.66 5.07
N PHE A 59 -12.91 -0.23 4.92
CA PHE A 59 -12.09 -0.46 3.72
C PHE A 59 -11.92 -1.97 3.42
N TYR A 60 -11.76 -2.80 4.47
CA TYR A 60 -11.62 -4.25 4.36
C TYR A 60 -12.90 -5.05 4.67
N LYS A 61 -14.07 -4.41 4.77
CA LYS A 61 -15.30 -5.02 5.31
C LYS A 61 -15.63 -6.38 4.67
N ASP A 62 -15.51 -6.47 3.34
CA ASP A 62 -15.85 -7.65 2.53
C ASP A 62 -14.64 -8.27 1.83
N PHE A 63 -13.44 -8.14 2.41
CA PHE A 63 -12.23 -8.66 1.79
C PHE A 63 -12.21 -10.20 1.76
N PRO A 64 -11.91 -10.88 0.64
CA PRO A 64 -12.06 -12.33 0.54
C PRO A 64 -11.11 -13.14 1.44
N LEU A 65 -9.96 -12.58 1.82
CA LEU A 65 -8.96 -13.26 2.65
C LEU A 65 -9.15 -12.92 4.13
N GLN A 66 -10.20 -13.46 4.74
CA GLN A 66 -10.59 -13.13 6.12
C GLN A 66 -9.49 -13.42 7.15
N SER A 67 -8.66 -14.45 6.92
CA SER A 67 -7.58 -14.85 7.83
C SER A 67 -6.48 -13.80 8.02
N ILE A 68 -6.37 -12.83 7.11
CA ILE A 68 -5.35 -11.76 7.17
C ILE A 68 -5.93 -10.38 7.46
N LYS A 69 -7.26 -10.27 7.62
CA LYS A 69 -7.97 -8.99 7.70
C LYS A 69 -7.48 -8.12 8.85
N ASP A 70 -7.31 -8.70 10.05
CA ASP A 70 -6.88 -7.96 11.24
C ASP A 70 -5.46 -7.40 11.08
N THR A 71 -4.56 -8.15 10.42
CA THR A 71 -3.22 -7.67 10.10
C THR A 71 -3.28 -6.50 9.12
N LEU A 72 -4.10 -6.59 8.08
CA LEU A 72 -4.27 -5.51 7.10
C LEU A 72 -4.85 -4.24 7.74
N ILE A 73 -5.80 -4.38 8.68
CA ILE A 73 -6.32 -3.25 9.45
C ILE A 73 -5.20 -2.58 10.27
N GLY A 74 -4.38 -3.38 10.96
CA GLY A 74 -3.23 -2.87 11.71
C GLY A 74 -2.22 -2.12 10.82
N ASP A 75 -1.88 -2.69 9.66
CA ASP A 75 -0.96 -2.06 8.71
C ASP A 75 -1.54 -0.78 8.09
N PHE A 76 -2.85 -0.73 7.83
CA PHE A 76 -3.54 0.46 7.34
C PHE A 76 -3.48 1.60 8.37
N ILE A 77 -3.76 1.31 9.64
CA ILE A 77 -3.68 2.29 10.73
C ILE A 77 -2.25 2.84 10.83
N ARG A 78 -1.25 1.95 10.76
CA ARG A 78 0.17 2.31 10.78
C ARG A 78 0.54 3.18 9.58
N MET A 79 0.09 2.83 8.37
CA MET A 79 0.30 3.59 7.14
C MET A 79 -0.26 5.01 7.26
N GLU A 80 -1.51 5.16 7.69
CA GLU A 80 -2.13 6.49 7.87
C GLU A 80 -1.45 7.29 8.98
N SER A 81 -0.91 6.65 10.04
CA SER A 81 -0.09 7.33 11.05
C SER A 81 1.16 7.96 10.43
N PHE A 82 1.87 7.25 9.56
CA PHE A 82 3.04 7.80 8.86
C PHE A 82 2.67 8.93 7.91
N ARG A 83 1.56 8.80 7.19
CA ARG A 83 1.06 9.85 6.30
C ARG A 83 0.79 11.16 7.06
N ARG A 84 0.12 11.09 8.22
CA ARG A 84 -0.17 12.29 9.04
C ARG A 84 1.09 12.94 9.61
N LYS A 85 2.12 12.15 9.88
CA LYS A 85 3.43 12.61 10.39
C LYS A 85 4.38 13.04 9.27
N ASP A 86 3.88 13.11 8.03
CA ASP A 86 4.64 13.39 6.82
C ASP A 86 5.90 12.51 6.67
N ASN A 87 5.78 11.24 7.04
CA ASN A 87 6.85 10.26 6.90
C ASN A 87 6.60 9.39 5.65
N PHE A 88 6.97 9.93 4.48
CA PHE A 88 6.66 9.34 3.19
C PHE A 88 7.29 7.95 2.99
N ARG A 89 8.51 7.75 3.49
CA ARG A 89 9.23 6.48 3.35
C ARG A 89 8.54 5.37 4.12
N ASP A 90 8.20 5.62 5.39
CA ASP A 90 7.54 4.61 6.21
C ASP A 90 6.08 4.40 5.81
N PHE A 91 5.42 5.44 5.28
CA PHE A 91 4.14 5.30 4.57
C PHE A 91 4.26 4.30 3.40
N CYS A 92 5.25 4.49 2.51
CA CYS A 92 5.46 3.59 1.37
C CYS A 92 5.78 2.15 1.81
N LEU A 93 6.55 1.99 2.88
CA LEU A 93 6.85 0.68 3.46
C LEU A 93 5.58 0.00 3.99
N ALA A 94 4.80 0.68 4.85
CA ALA A 94 3.58 0.12 5.43
C ALA A 94 2.52 -0.18 4.36
N LEU A 95 2.43 0.66 3.33
CA LEU A 95 1.56 0.43 2.18
C LEU A 95 2.01 -0.80 1.38
N TYR A 96 3.30 -0.90 1.08
CA TYR A 96 3.84 -2.06 0.36
C TYR A 96 3.63 -3.37 1.13
N GLN A 97 3.80 -3.36 2.45
CA GLN A 97 3.59 -4.55 3.30
C GLN A 97 2.17 -5.11 3.18
N GLN A 98 1.15 -4.24 3.11
CA GLN A 98 -0.22 -4.67 2.86
C GLN A 98 -0.36 -5.36 1.49
N ILE A 99 0.19 -4.74 0.43
CA ILE A 99 0.18 -5.30 -0.93
C ILE A 99 0.90 -6.64 -0.98
N GLU A 100 2.08 -6.71 -0.39
CA GLU A 100 2.91 -7.92 -0.34
C GLU A 100 2.21 -9.04 0.43
N TYR A 101 1.58 -8.74 1.55
CA TYR A 101 0.91 -9.76 2.35
C TYR A 101 -0.31 -10.34 1.65
N MET A 102 -1.17 -9.48 1.07
CA MET A 102 -2.29 -9.91 0.21
C MET A 102 -1.79 -10.75 -0.97
N THR A 103 -0.70 -10.30 -1.60
CA THR A 103 -0.14 -10.95 -2.79
C THR A 103 0.40 -12.33 -2.49
N ASN A 104 1.23 -12.45 -1.45
CA ASN A 104 1.81 -13.73 -1.09
C ASN A 104 0.74 -14.73 -0.68
N LYS A 105 -0.33 -14.29 -0.01
CA LYS A 105 -1.47 -15.14 0.35
C LYS A 105 -2.24 -15.67 -0.85
N LEU A 106 -2.41 -14.86 -1.90
CA LEU A 106 -3.08 -15.27 -3.14
C LEU A 106 -2.20 -16.16 -4.02
N CYS A 107 -0.88 -16.04 -3.91
CA CYS A 107 0.10 -16.77 -4.69
C CYS A 107 0.77 -17.89 -3.88
N GLU A 108 0.14 -18.40 -2.81
CA GLU A 108 0.69 -19.55 -2.07
C GLU A 108 0.79 -20.78 -2.98
N GLU A 109 1.71 -21.67 -2.64
CA GLU A 109 1.85 -22.97 -3.31
C GLU A 109 0.51 -23.72 -3.27
N GLY A 110 0.07 -24.25 -4.41
CA GLY A 110 -1.20 -24.97 -4.53
C GLY A 110 -2.47 -24.10 -4.51
N SER A 111 -2.35 -22.77 -4.48
CA SER A 111 -3.51 -21.88 -4.63
C SER A 111 -4.15 -22.00 -6.02
N ASP A 112 -5.47 -21.74 -6.10
CA ASP A 112 -6.19 -21.73 -7.39
C ASP A 112 -5.56 -20.75 -8.38
N LEU A 113 -5.08 -19.59 -7.89
CA LEU A 113 -4.46 -18.59 -8.75
C LEU A 113 -3.14 -19.09 -9.35
N SER A 114 -2.28 -19.74 -8.56
CA SER A 114 -1.05 -20.37 -9.06
C SER A 114 -1.37 -21.39 -10.15
N TYR A 115 -2.33 -22.29 -9.89
CA TYR A 115 -2.77 -23.29 -10.87
C TYR A 115 -3.28 -22.68 -12.19
N ILE A 116 -4.16 -21.68 -12.09
CA ILE A 116 -4.75 -21.00 -13.26
C ILE A 116 -3.64 -20.32 -14.07
N ALA A 117 -2.80 -19.53 -13.39
CA ALA A 117 -1.82 -18.69 -14.05
C ALA A 117 -0.78 -19.52 -14.80
N GLU A 118 -0.27 -20.58 -14.16
CA GLU A 118 0.72 -21.50 -14.72
C GLU A 118 0.22 -22.23 -15.98
N LYS A 119 -1.08 -22.53 -16.07
CA LYS A 119 -1.68 -23.08 -17.30
C LYS A 119 -1.89 -22.04 -18.40
N MET A 120 -2.02 -20.77 -18.02
CA MET A 120 -2.45 -19.71 -18.94
C MET A 120 -1.29 -18.86 -19.50
N TRP A 121 -0.04 -19.09 -19.08
CA TRP A 121 1.12 -18.33 -19.55
C TRP A 121 1.25 -18.21 -21.07
N GLY A 122 0.96 -19.30 -21.79
CA GLY A 122 1.00 -19.34 -23.26
C GLY A 122 -0.24 -18.79 -23.97
N CYS A 123 -1.29 -18.40 -23.23
CA CYS A 123 -2.48 -17.82 -23.85
C CYS A 123 -2.20 -16.41 -24.38
N PRO A 124 -2.92 -15.93 -25.41
CA PRO A 124 -2.80 -14.55 -25.85
C PRO A 124 -3.19 -13.55 -24.76
N ALA A 125 -2.46 -12.44 -24.68
CA ALA A 125 -2.55 -11.50 -23.57
C ALA A 125 -3.84 -10.65 -23.57
N TYR A 126 -4.42 -10.43 -24.75
CA TYR A 126 -5.51 -9.48 -24.95
C TYR A 126 -6.79 -10.13 -25.46
N LEU A 127 -7.93 -9.55 -25.07
CA LEU A 127 -9.21 -9.85 -25.73
C LEU A 127 -9.32 -9.20 -27.10
N SER A 128 -10.03 -9.88 -27.99
CA SER A 128 -10.47 -9.34 -29.27
C SER A 128 -11.39 -8.12 -29.10
N LYS A 129 -11.35 -7.19 -30.06
CA LYS A 129 -12.16 -5.96 -30.03
C LYS A 129 -13.65 -6.29 -29.94
N GLY A 130 -14.35 -5.66 -28.98
CA GLY A 130 -15.79 -5.85 -28.78
C GLY A 130 -16.18 -7.12 -28.04
N LYS A 131 -15.20 -7.91 -27.57
CA LYS A 131 -15.44 -9.16 -26.84
C LYS A 131 -15.31 -8.96 -25.32
N SER A 132 -15.90 -9.90 -24.58
CA SER A 132 -16.01 -9.84 -23.11
C SER A 132 -15.93 -11.20 -22.42
N SER A 133 -15.61 -12.27 -23.15
CA SER A 133 -15.41 -13.61 -22.58
C SER A 133 -13.92 -13.94 -22.56
N ILE A 134 -13.49 -14.68 -21.54
CA ILE A 134 -12.10 -15.14 -21.38
C ILE A 134 -11.57 -15.96 -22.55
N GLY A 135 -12.46 -16.64 -23.29
CA GLY A 135 -12.10 -17.42 -24.49
C GLY A 135 -12.00 -16.59 -25.77
N ASP A 136 -12.44 -15.33 -25.78
CA ASP A 136 -12.42 -14.47 -26.96
C ASP A 136 -11.07 -13.71 -27.09
N ARG A 137 -9.95 -14.43 -26.95
CA ARG A 137 -8.61 -13.84 -27.02
C ARG A 137 -8.17 -13.59 -28.45
N TYR A 138 -7.46 -12.49 -28.66
CA TYR A 138 -6.85 -12.16 -29.95
C TYR A 138 -5.43 -12.68 -29.96
N ASP A 139 -5.12 -13.60 -30.88
CA ASP A 139 -3.78 -14.14 -31.05
C ASP A 139 -2.98 -13.27 -32.04
N ASP A 140 -2.09 -12.45 -31.50
CA ASP A 140 -1.05 -11.70 -32.23
C ASP A 140 0.36 -12.25 -31.96
N GLY A 141 0.46 -13.44 -31.38
CA GLY A 141 1.71 -14.01 -30.89
C GLY A 141 2.21 -13.38 -29.58
N TYR A 142 1.50 -12.39 -28.99
CA TYR A 142 1.87 -11.77 -27.71
C TYR A 142 1.10 -12.41 -26.54
N THR A 143 1.81 -13.23 -25.78
CA THR A 143 1.28 -14.07 -24.70
C THR A 143 1.18 -13.34 -23.36
N ILE A 144 0.41 -13.91 -22.42
CA ILE A 144 0.34 -13.41 -21.05
C ILE A 144 1.74 -13.36 -20.42
N ALA A 145 2.56 -14.39 -20.62
CA ALA A 145 3.94 -14.40 -20.12
C ALA A 145 4.76 -13.23 -20.68
N GLU A 146 4.65 -12.94 -21.97
CA GLU A 146 5.35 -11.81 -22.59
C GLU A 146 4.85 -10.46 -22.07
N LEU A 147 3.55 -10.31 -21.81
CA LEU A 147 3.00 -9.09 -21.21
C LEU A 147 3.51 -8.85 -19.77
N LEU A 148 3.61 -9.90 -18.97
CA LEU A 148 3.88 -9.79 -17.54
C LEU A 148 5.38 -9.83 -17.20
N PHE A 149 6.16 -10.60 -17.95
CA PHE A 149 7.51 -11.00 -17.57
C PHE A 149 8.61 -10.55 -18.53
N TYR A 150 8.29 -9.74 -19.55
CA TYR A 150 9.29 -9.19 -20.48
C TYR A 150 10.48 -8.53 -19.75
N PRO A 151 11.73 -8.78 -20.18
CA PRO A 151 12.13 -9.61 -21.34
C PRO A 151 12.32 -11.11 -21.04
N ASN A 152 12.12 -11.55 -19.80
CA ASN A 152 12.46 -12.91 -19.34
C ASN A 152 11.26 -13.85 -19.35
N ALA A 153 10.38 -13.73 -20.34
CA ALA A 153 9.09 -14.44 -20.36
C ALA A 153 9.23 -15.97 -20.31
N SER A 154 10.12 -16.53 -21.13
CA SER A 154 10.36 -17.98 -21.19
C SER A 154 10.88 -18.54 -19.86
N GLU A 155 11.89 -17.89 -19.27
CA GLU A 155 12.45 -18.27 -17.98
C GLU A 155 11.39 -18.20 -16.88
N LYS A 156 10.70 -17.05 -16.76
CA LYS A 156 9.71 -16.87 -15.69
C LYS A 156 8.49 -17.74 -15.87
N ALA A 157 8.02 -18.02 -17.08
CA ALA A 157 6.89 -18.92 -17.30
C ALA A 157 7.17 -20.37 -16.83
N SER A 158 8.45 -20.76 -16.71
CA SER A 158 8.86 -22.07 -16.19
C SER A 158 8.95 -22.14 -14.66
N ILE A 159 8.88 -21.00 -13.96
CA ILE A 159 8.98 -20.90 -12.50
C ILE A 159 7.58 -20.82 -11.91
N SER A 160 7.34 -21.62 -10.86
CA SER A 160 6.06 -21.65 -10.14
C SER A 160 5.69 -20.25 -9.62
N LEU A 161 4.40 -19.87 -9.67
CA LEU A 161 3.98 -18.51 -9.32
C LEU A 161 4.40 -18.10 -7.89
N HIS A 162 4.38 -19.05 -6.95
CA HIS A 162 4.73 -18.79 -5.56
C HIS A 162 6.20 -18.40 -5.35
N GLU A 163 7.10 -18.91 -6.21
CA GLU A 163 8.56 -18.70 -6.20
C GLU A 163 8.99 -17.42 -6.95
N GLN A 164 8.08 -16.82 -7.72
CA GLN A 164 8.36 -15.60 -8.47
C GLN A 164 8.74 -14.43 -7.57
N TYR A 165 9.38 -13.40 -8.15
CA TYR A 165 9.62 -12.16 -7.40
C TYR A 165 8.30 -11.46 -7.05
N ALA A 166 8.30 -10.69 -5.96
CA ALA A 166 7.11 -10.00 -5.49
C ALA A 166 6.44 -9.14 -6.57
N ILE A 167 7.21 -8.43 -7.40
CA ILE A 167 6.66 -7.60 -8.48
C ILE A 167 5.96 -8.42 -9.57
N ASP A 168 6.43 -9.64 -9.83
CA ASP A 168 5.85 -10.54 -10.83
C ASP A 168 4.53 -11.12 -10.31
N LYS A 169 4.47 -11.49 -9.03
CA LYS A 169 3.22 -11.88 -8.36
C LYS A 169 2.18 -10.77 -8.36
N ILE A 170 2.61 -9.53 -8.05
CA ILE A 170 1.73 -8.35 -8.09
C ILE A 170 1.17 -8.13 -9.51
N ASN A 171 2.02 -8.19 -10.54
CA ASN A 171 1.58 -8.06 -11.94
C ASN A 171 0.58 -9.16 -12.33
N THR A 172 0.79 -10.39 -11.84
CA THR A 172 -0.12 -11.52 -12.04
C THR A 172 -1.48 -11.24 -11.43
N ILE A 173 -1.54 -10.75 -10.19
CA ILE A 173 -2.80 -10.37 -9.53
C ILE A 173 -3.52 -9.25 -10.28
N VAL A 174 -2.81 -8.21 -10.71
CA VAL A 174 -3.41 -7.13 -11.52
C VAL A 174 -4.07 -7.71 -12.77
N TYR A 175 -3.40 -8.61 -13.49
CA TYR A 175 -3.93 -9.20 -14.70
C TYR A 175 -5.10 -10.17 -14.45
N PHE A 176 -4.89 -11.18 -13.60
CA PHE A 176 -5.85 -12.26 -13.39
C PHE A 176 -7.02 -11.88 -12.53
N LEU A 177 -6.83 -11.04 -11.51
CA LEU A 177 -7.90 -10.63 -10.61
C LEU A 177 -8.43 -9.25 -11.00
N GLY A 178 -7.54 -8.28 -11.24
CA GLY A 178 -7.95 -6.92 -11.59
C GLY A 178 -8.65 -6.81 -12.94
N TYR A 179 -8.05 -7.41 -13.97
CA TYR A 179 -8.65 -7.49 -15.30
C TYR A 179 -9.38 -8.80 -15.57
N LYS A 180 -9.49 -9.70 -14.59
CA LYS A 180 -10.17 -11.00 -14.71
C LYS A 180 -9.62 -11.83 -15.88
N ALA A 181 -8.32 -11.69 -16.16
CA ALA A 181 -7.63 -12.20 -17.36
C ALA A 181 -8.25 -11.74 -18.70
N MET A 182 -9.07 -10.69 -18.71
CA MET A 182 -9.84 -10.18 -19.84
C MET A 182 -9.36 -8.78 -20.27
N LEU A 183 -8.05 -8.54 -20.19
CA LEU A 183 -7.45 -7.25 -20.54
C LEU A 183 -7.71 -6.91 -22.02
N LYS A 184 -8.24 -5.72 -22.31
CA LYS A 184 -8.40 -5.23 -23.69
C LYS A 184 -7.21 -4.36 -24.08
N PHE A 185 -6.93 -4.28 -25.38
CA PHE A 185 -5.89 -3.38 -25.88
C PHE A 185 -6.15 -1.91 -25.49
N SER A 186 -7.42 -1.49 -25.41
CA SER A 186 -7.82 -0.16 -24.93
C SER A 186 -7.38 0.15 -23.49
N ASP A 187 -7.18 -0.89 -22.68
CA ASP A 187 -6.88 -0.78 -21.26
C ASP A 187 -5.36 -0.76 -21.01
N ASN A 188 -4.54 -0.84 -22.06
CA ASN A 188 -3.10 -0.95 -21.94
C ASN A 188 -2.48 0.26 -21.22
N THR A 189 -3.03 1.46 -21.43
CA THR A 189 -2.58 2.68 -20.73
C THR A 189 -2.83 2.58 -19.23
N SER A 190 -4.05 2.24 -18.80
CA SER A 190 -4.38 2.10 -17.37
C SER A 190 -3.67 0.91 -16.72
N PHE A 191 -3.48 -0.19 -17.45
CA PHE A 191 -2.71 -1.34 -17.00
C PHE A 191 -1.23 -0.99 -16.76
N ARG A 192 -0.61 -0.22 -17.68
CA ARG A 192 0.76 0.27 -17.50
C ARG A 192 0.88 1.28 -16.37
N GLU A 193 -0.11 2.16 -16.22
CA GLU A 193 -0.13 3.16 -15.15
C GLU A 193 -0.18 2.51 -13.77
N ILE A 194 -1.08 1.54 -13.55
CA ILE A 194 -1.16 0.88 -12.25
C ILE A 194 0.12 0.07 -11.96
N LYS A 195 0.67 -0.64 -12.94
CA LYS A 195 1.97 -1.33 -12.81
C LYS A 195 3.10 -0.37 -12.47
N TYR A 196 3.12 0.81 -13.10
CA TYR A 196 4.12 1.84 -12.83
C TYR A 196 4.03 2.35 -11.39
N LEU A 197 2.82 2.61 -10.87
CA LEU A 197 2.62 3.07 -9.50
C LEU A 197 2.98 1.99 -8.48
N LEU A 198 2.57 0.74 -8.70
CA LEU A 198 2.95 -0.41 -7.84
C LEU A 198 4.47 -0.60 -7.80
N LYS A 199 5.13 -0.45 -8.95
CA LYS A 199 6.59 -0.49 -9.03
C LYS A 199 7.23 0.71 -8.31
N GLY A 200 6.61 1.89 -8.38
CA GLY A 200 7.00 3.08 -7.62
C GLY A 200 6.97 2.85 -6.11
N ILE A 201 5.86 2.30 -5.61
CA ILE A 201 5.71 1.90 -4.20
C ILE A 201 6.83 0.95 -3.77
N TYR A 202 7.09 -0.10 -4.57
CA TYR A 202 8.16 -1.06 -4.31
C TYR A 202 9.55 -0.40 -4.24
N GLN A 203 9.86 0.55 -5.15
CA GLN A 203 11.13 1.27 -5.10
C GLN A 203 11.23 2.20 -3.88
N CYS A 204 10.17 2.93 -3.55
CA CYS A 204 10.14 3.80 -2.37
C CYS A 204 10.33 3.00 -1.08
N ARG A 205 9.73 1.80 -0.98
CA ARG A 205 10.00 0.86 0.13
C ARG A 205 11.47 0.47 0.22
N ASN A 206 12.15 0.28 -0.92
CA ASN A 206 13.57 -0.08 -0.93
C ASN A 206 14.49 1.04 -0.42
N MET A 207 14.03 2.28 -0.32
CA MET A 207 14.78 3.38 0.30
C MET A 207 14.97 3.20 1.82
N ASN A 208 14.19 2.31 2.44
CA ASN A 208 14.35 1.93 3.85
C ASN A 208 15.33 0.76 4.04
N HIS A 209 15.75 0.09 2.97
CA HIS A 209 16.74 -1.00 3.01
C HIS A 209 18.14 -0.43 2.80
N ARG A 210 19.06 -0.65 3.75
CA ARG A 210 20.47 -0.21 3.68
C ARG A 210 21.34 -1.08 2.75
N GLY A 211 20.74 -1.93 1.91
CA GLY A 211 21.44 -2.98 1.15
C GLY A 211 21.29 -2.85 -0.36
N SER A 212 22.43 -2.97 -1.06
CA SER A 212 22.66 -2.92 -2.52
C SER A 212 22.52 -1.55 -3.20
N SER A 213 23.39 -1.30 -4.18
CA SER A 213 23.37 -0.10 -5.02
C SER A 213 22.16 -0.12 -5.93
N GLN A 214 21.34 0.93 -5.87
CA GLN A 214 20.20 1.12 -6.76
C GLN A 214 20.68 1.26 -8.21
N SER A 215 20.01 0.57 -9.14
CA SER A 215 20.26 0.74 -10.57
C SER A 215 19.80 2.14 -11.03
N GLN A 216 20.35 2.62 -12.14
CA GLN A 216 20.00 3.94 -12.69
C GLN A 216 18.48 4.10 -12.87
N TRP A 217 17.82 3.05 -13.36
CA TRP A 217 16.38 3.05 -13.56
C TRP A 217 15.58 3.16 -12.26
N GLN A 218 16.06 2.56 -11.15
CA GLN A 218 15.45 2.72 -9.82
C GLN A 218 15.60 4.15 -9.32
N ASN A 219 16.77 4.75 -9.52
CA ASN A 219 17.04 6.15 -9.20
C ASN A 219 16.12 7.10 -9.99
N ASP A 220 15.92 6.82 -11.29
CA ASP A 220 15.06 7.65 -12.15
C ASP A 220 13.58 7.64 -11.70
N ILE A 221 13.09 6.51 -11.17
CA ILE A 221 11.74 6.45 -10.58
C ILE A 221 11.67 7.27 -9.31
N ILE A 222 12.61 7.08 -8.39
CA ILE A 222 12.64 7.78 -7.11
C ILE A 222 12.76 9.30 -7.35
N ALA A 223 13.61 9.72 -8.29
CA ALA A 223 13.80 11.12 -8.66
C ALA A 223 12.53 11.80 -9.22
N LYS A 224 11.58 11.03 -9.77
CA LYS A 224 10.27 11.54 -10.20
C LYS A 224 9.27 11.63 -9.06
N ILE A 225 9.39 10.76 -8.05
CA ILE A 225 8.44 10.64 -6.95
C ILE A 225 8.75 11.63 -5.82
N ILE A 226 10.00 11.67 -5.36
CA ILE A 226 10.41 12.43 -4.17
C ILE A 226 10.15 13.93 -4.27
N PRO A 227 10.31 14.61 -5.42
CA PRO A 227 9.93 16.02 -5.53
C PRO A 227 8.41 16.27 -5.41
N LEU A 228 7.59 15.22 -5.44
CA LEU A 228 6.13 15.28 -5.52
C LEU A 228 5.46 14.39 -4.45
N GLU A 229 6.09 14.19 -3.28
CA GLU A 229 5.60 13.29 -2.22
C GLU A 229 4.13 13.52 -1.86
N SER A 230 3.71 14.79 -1.71
CA SER A 230 2.31 15.15 -1.44
C SER A 230 1.33 14.56 -2.47
N LEU A 231 1.68 14.60 -3.76
CA LEU A 231 0.88 13.99 -4.83
C LEU A 231 0.91 12.46 -4.74
N TYR A 232 2.07 11.88 -4.41
CA TYR A 232 2.25 10.45 -4.37
C TYR A 232 1.62 9.77 -3.15
N TYR A 233 1.41 10.46 -2.02
CA TYR A 233 0.53 9.96 -0.97
C TYR A 233 -0.86 9.63 -1.52
N PHE A 234 -1.45 10.54 -2.30
CA PHE A 234 -2.78 10.32 -2.90
C PHE A 234 -2.74 9.23 -3.97
N LYS A 235 -1.76 9.25 -4.87
CA LYS A 235 -1.65 8.24 -5.94
C LYS A 235 -1.46 6.84 -5.36
N PHE A 236 -0.60 6.68 -4.36
CA PHE A 236 -0.33 5.37 -3.77
C PHE A 236 -1.51 4.86 -2.93
N LEU A 237 -2.16 5.74 -2.16
CA LEU A 237 -3.40 5.36 -1.47
C LEU A 237 -4.50 4.93 -2.45
N GLY A 238 -4.65 5.66 -3.57
CA GLY A 238 -5.57 5.28 -4.65
C GLY A 238 -5.24 3.93 -5.28
N VAL A 239 -3.95 3.61 -5.44
CA VAL A 239 -3.51 2.30 -5.95
C VAL A 239 -3.76 1.19 -4.95
N LEU A 240 -3.57 1.42 -3.64
CA LEU A 240 -3.93 0.45 -2.61
C LEU A 240 -5.43 0.14 -2.67
N ALA A 241 -6.27 1.18 -2.75
CA ALA A 241 -7.72 1.01 -2.90
C ALA A 241 -8.07 0.21 -4.17
N GLN A 242 -7.49 0.57 -5.31
CA GLN A 242 -7.72 -0.14 -6.57
C GLN A 242 -7.27 -1.60 -6.50
N TYR A 243 -6.14 -1.89 -5.83
CA TYR A 243 -5.60 -3.24 -5.68
C TYR A 243 -6.50 -4.12 -4.79
N VAL A 244 -7.03 -3.55 -3.70
CA VAL A 244 -8.00 -4.22 -2.84
C VAL A 244 -9.29 -4.53 -3.61
N GLU A 245 -9.79 -3.59 -4.40
CA GLU A 245 -10.97 -3.80 -5.26
C GLU A 245 -10.72 -4.87 -6.34
N TYR A 246 -9.53 -4.87 -6.96
CA TYR A 246 -9.14 -5.92 -7.90
C TYR A 246 -9.19 -7.31 -7.27
N ILE A 247 -8.74 -7.46 -6.03
CA ILE A 247 -8.81 -8.74 -5.32
C ILE A 247 -10.26 -9.08 -4.97
N LYS A 248 -11.03 -8.14 -4.41
CA LYS A 248 -12.44 -8.37 -4.03
C LYS A 248 -13.29 -8.84 -5.20
N GLU A 249 -13.20 -8.15 -6.33
CA GLU A 249 -13.98 -8.47 -7.52
C GLU A 249 -13.39 -9.64 -8.31
N GLY A 250 -12.06 -9.73 -8.38
CA GLY A 250 -11.37 -10.78 -9.13
C GLY A 250 -11.48 -12.16 -8.49
N CYS A 251 -11.45 -12.26 -7.16
CA CYS A 251 -11.60 -13.56 -6.48
C CYS A 251 -12.94 -14.24 -6.80
N ARG A 252 -14.00 -13.46 -7.08
CA ARG A 252 -15.30 -14.00 -7.52
C ARG A 252 -15.24 -14.68 -8.88
N TYR A 253 -14.24 -14.34 -9.71
CA TYR A 253 -14.02 -14.89 -11.05
C TYR A 253 -13.11 -16.12 -11.07
N ILE A 254 -12.48 -16.51 -9.95
CA ILE A 254 -11.61 -17.68 -9.87
C ILE A 254 -12.26 -18.96 -10.44
N PRO A 255 -13.54 -19.30 -10.14
CA PRO A 255 -14.16 -20.49 -10.70
C PRO A 255 -14.25 -20.47 -12.23
N GLU A 256 -14.54 -19.32 -12.84
CA GLU A 256 -14.62 -19.16 -14.30
C GLU A 256 -13.23 -19.26 -14.94
N LEU A 257 -12.23 -18.60 -14.32
CA LEU A 257 -10.83 -18.68 -14.72
C LEU A 257 -10.33 -20.12 -14.68
N LYS A 258 -10.65 -20.87 -13.61
CA LYS A 258 -10.29 -22.27 -13.44
C LYS A 258 -10.92 -23.14 -14.53
N LYS A 259 -12.23 -22.98 -14.76
CA LYS A 259 -12.95 -23.69 -15.83
C LYS A 259 -12.30 -23.46 -17.20
N TYR A 260 -11.92 -22.22 -17.51
CA TYR A 260 -11.21 -21.93 -18.76
C TYR A 260 -9.82 -22.56 -18.78
N SER A 261 -9.03 -22.44 -17.71
CA SER A 261 -7.69 -23.04 -17.62
C SER A 261 -7.72 -24.56 -17.80
N ASP A 262 -8.78 -25.24 -17.36
CA ASP A 262 -8.99 -26.68 -17.53
C ASP A 262 -9.38 -27.06 -18.96
N SER A 263 -9.92 -26.13 -19.74
CA SER A 263 -10.25 -26.35 -21.15
C SER A 263 -9.07 -26.18 -22.11
N ILE A 264 -7.93 -25.67 -21.63
CA ILE A 264 -6.71 -25.55 -22.42
C ILE A 264 -6.10 -26.94 -22.54
N GLU A 265 -6.16 -27.53 -23.74
CA GLU A 265 -5.45 -28.77 -24.07
C GLU A 265 -3.93 -28.53 -24.03
N LYS A 266 -3.18 -29.51 -23.51
CA LYS A 266 -1.71 -29.45 -23.44
C LYS A 266 -1.06 -29.67 -24.79
#